data_AF-A0A645ETP9-F1
#
_entry.id   AF-A0A645ETP9-F1
#
_cell.length_a   1.000
_cell.length_b   1.000
_cell.length_c   1.000
_cell.angle_alpha   90.00
_cell.angle_beta   90.00
_cell.angle_gamma   90.00
#
_symmetry.space_group_name_H-M   'P 1'
#
loop_
_entity.id
_entity.type
_entity.pdbx_description
1 polymer ?
#
loop_
_entity_poly.entity_id
_entity_poly.type
_entity_poly.pdbx_seq_one_letter_code
_entity_poly.pdbx_strand_id
1 'polypeptide(L)'
;MVAFGVIGLGGVLFKKLQKHMKDHSAMLLSGLVTFAGRFFCHFLSGILIWSVYAPEGQPVWLYSAVYNGSYMGMEALISGIFLWFAGPRLLQKFKEM
;
A
#
# COMPACT_ATOMS: atom_id res chain seq x y z
N MET A 1 -5.98 9.86 -8.20
CA MET A 1 -5.81 8.92 -9.33
C MET A 1 -4.43 8.29 -9.37
N VAL A 2 -3.34 9.05 -9.25
CA VAL A 2 -1.96 8.50 -9.23
C VAL A 2 -1.77 7.41 -8.17
N ALA A 3 -2.25 7.63 -6.95
CA ALA A 3 -2.21 6.65 -5.85
C ALA A 3 -2.87 5.30 -6.19
N PHE A 4 -3.98 5.32 -6.94
CA PHE A 4 -4.66 4.09 -7.39
C PHE A 4 -3.94 3.42 -8.57
N GLY A 5 -3.25 4.20 -9.41
CA GLY A 5 -2.38 3.66 -10.46
C GLY A 5 -1.23 2.82 -9.88
N VAL A 6 -0.66 3.23 -8.74
CA VAL A 6 0.39 2.46 -8.04
C VAL A 6 -0.08 1.06 -7.65
N ILE A 7 -1.37 0.89 -7.32
CA ILE A 7 -1.94 -0.44 -7.00
C ILE A 7 -1.83 -1.40 -8.18
N GLY A 8 -2.08 -0.92 -9.41
CA GLY A 8 -1.91 -1.72 -10.63
C GLY A 8 -0.48 -2.20 -10.83
N LEU A 9 0.51 -1.37 -10.50
CA LEU A 9 1.94 -1.73 -10.57
C LEU A 9 2.31 -2.83 -9.57
N GLY A 10 1.58 -2.94 -8.45
CA GLY A 10 1.75 -4.00 -7.45
C GLY A 10 1.62 -5.39 -8.05
N GLY A 11 0.65 -5.61 -8.94
CA GLY A 11 0.48 -6.89 -9.64
C GLY A 11 1.64 -7.23 -10.59
N VAL A 12 2.22 -6.23 -11.23
CA VAL A 12 3.42 -6.39 -12.08
C VAL A 12 4.63 -6.78 -11.23
N LEU A 13 4.82 -6.13 -10.09
CA LEU A 13 5.89 -6.44 -9.15
C LEU A 13 5.71 -7.84 -8.56
N PHE A 14 4.50 -8.23 -8.19
CA PHE A 14 4.16 -9.57 -7.72
C PHE A 14 4.62 -10.64 -8.72
N LYS A 15 4.27 -10.52 -10.00
CA LYS A 15 4.68 -11.48 -11.05
C LYS A 15 6.19 -11.61 -11.19
N LYS A 16 6.95 -10.53 -10.97
CA LYS A 16 8.42 -10.57 -10.98
C LYS A 16 8.96 -11.28 -9.73
N LEU A 17 8.45 -10.94 -8.55
CA LEU A 17 8.91 -11.51 -7.28
C LEU A 17 8.55 -12.98 -7.10
N GLN A 18 7.39 -13.41 -7.62
CA GLN A 18 6.93 -14.80 -7.59
C GLN A 18 7.92 -15.77 -8.26
N LYS A 19 8.75 -15.29 -9.20
CA LYS A 19 9.78 -16.13 -9.85
C LYS A 19 10.94 -16.50 -8.93
N HIS A 20 11.15 -15.74 -7.85
CA HIS A 20 12.32 -15.84 -6.98
C HIS A 20 11.96 -16.16 -5.52
N MET A 21 10.66 -16.15 -5.18
CA MET A 21 10.18 -16.27 -3.81
C MET A 21 8.84 -17.01 -3.75
N LYS A 22 8.50 -17.56 -2.58
CA LYS A 22 7.19 -18.19 -2.33
C LYS A 22 6.05 -17.18 -2.51
N ASP A 23 4.89 -17.65 -2.99
CA ASP A 23 3.71 -16.83 -3.30
C ASP A 23 3.35 -15.86 -2.16
N HIS A 24 3.24 -16.33 -0.92
CA HIS A 24 2.91 -15.47 0.23
C HIS A 24 3.90 -14.33 0.48
N SER A 25 5.20 -14.57 0.27
CA SER A 25 6.26 -13.59 0.50
C SER A 25 6.32 -12.60 -0.65
N ALA A 26 6.13 -13.08 -1.89
CA ALA A 26 6.01 -12.23 -3.07
C ALA A 26 4.77 -11.33 -2.97
N MET A 27 3.63 -11.85 -2.51
CA MET A 27 2.40 -11.07 -2.27
C MET A 27 2.60 -10.03 -1.17
N LEU A 28 3.20 -10.41 -0.04
CA LEU A 28 3.46 -9.48 1.05
C LEU A 28 4.42 -8.36 0.62
N LEU A 29 5.55 -8.71 -0.01
CA LEU A 29 6.56 -7.73 -0.42
C LEU A 29 6.03 -6.79 -1.51
N SER A 30 5.34 -7.31 -2.52
CA SER A 30 4.69 -6.46 -3.54
C SER A 30 3.62 -5.57 -2.94
N GLY A 31 2.84 -6.07 -1.97
CA GLY A 31 1.86 -5.30 -1.21
C GLY A 31 2.50 -4.16 -0.40
N LEU A 32 3.60 -4.42 0.31
CA LEU A 32 4.33 -3.41 1.08
C LEU A 32 4.91 -2.30 0.18
N VAL A 33 5.52 -2.67 -0.95
CA VAL A 33 6.05 -1.69 -1.91
C VAL A 33 4.94 -0.84 -2.52
N THR A 34 3.81 -1.48 -2.85
CA THR A 34 2.60 -0.80 -3.36
C THR A 34 2.06 0.18 -2.32
N PHE A 35 1.98 -0.25 -1.06
CA PHE A 35 1.53 0.58 0.04
C PHE A 35 2.44 1.79 0.25
N ALA A 36 3.76 1.61 0.24
CA ALA A 36 4.72 2.69 0.40
C ALA A 36 4.57 3.74 -0.72
N GLY A 37 4.46 3.31 -1.98
CA GLY A 37 4.24 4.22 -3.10
C GLY A 37 2.91 4.95 -3.00
N ARG A 38 1.85 4.26 -2.58
CA ARG A 38 0.52 4.87 -2.36
C ARG A 38 0.57 5.88 -1.22
N PHE A 39 1.19 5.52 -0.09
CA PHE A 39 1.36 6.40 1.06
C PHE A 39 2.13 7.66 0.67
N PHE A 40 3.19 7.53 -0.12
CA PHE A 40 3.93 8.68 -0.63
C PHE A 40 3.05 9.63 -1.45
N CYS A 41 2.18 9.11 -2.33
CA CYS A 41 1.20 9.95 -3.04
C CYS A 41 0.25 10.69 -2.09
N HIS A 42 -0.28 10.01 -1.07
CA HIS A 42 -1.17 10.62 -0.08
C HIS A 42 -0.45 11.64 0.81
N PHE A 43 0.77 11.34 1.22
CA PHE A 43 1.63 12.23 1.99
C PHE A 43 1.92 13.52 1.24
N LEU A 44 2.32 13.43 -0.04
CA LEU A 44 2.50 14.60 -0.88
C LEU A 44 1.19 15.36 -1.11
N SER A 45 0.07 14.66 -1.36
CA SER A 45 -1.23 15.31 -1.46
C SER A 45 -1.58 16.07 -0.17
N GLY A 46 -1.28 15.50 0.99
CA GLY A 46 -1.52 16.14 2.28
C GLY A 46 -0.70 17.42 2.46
N ILE A 47 0.53 17.46 1.95
CA ILE A 47 1.39 18.65 1.99
C ILE A 47 0.94 19.69 0.95
N LEU A 48 0.67 19.27 -0.28
CA LEU A 48 0.47 20.18 -1.41
C LEU A 48 -0.97 20.72 -1.53
N ILE A 49 -1.96 19.95 -1.07
CA ILE A 49 -3.39 20.24 -1.28
C ILE A 49 -4.11 20.44 0.06
N TRP A 50 -3.81 19.62 1.06
CA TRP A 50 -4.55 19.58 2.33
C TRP A 50 -3.83 20.25 3.49
N SER A 51 -2.80 21.07 3.23
CA SER A 51 -2.05 21.77 4.27
C SER A 51 -2.90 22.70 5.12
N VAL A 52 -4.02 23.20 4.56
CA VAL A 52 -4.98 24.09 5.24
C VAL A 52 -5.65 23.46 6.46
N TYR A 53 -5.63 22.13 6.53
CA TYR A 53 -6.21 21.36 7.63
C TYR A 53 -5.18 21.04 8.73
N ALA A 54 -3.93 21.45 8.56
CA ALA A 54 -2.92 21.32 9.60
C ALA A 54 -3.29 22.21 10.81
N PRO A 55 -3.33 21.64 12.04
CA PRO A 55 -3.53 22.42 13.25
C PRO A 55 -2.52 23.56 13.41
N GLU A 56 -2.94 24.65 14.07
CA GLU A 56 -2.05 25.77 14.36
C GLU A 56 -0.81 25.30 15.13
N GLY A 57 0.36 25.71 14.66
CA GLY A 57 1.66 25.32 15.25
C GLY A 57 2.16 23.92 14.88
N GLN A 58 1.38 23.09 14.18
CA GLN A 58 1.85 21.77 13.72
C GLN A 58 2.57 21.88 12.36
N PRO A 59 3.77 21.31 12.20
CA PRO A 59 4.41 21.22 10.88
C PRO A 59 3.53 20.43 9.90
N VAL A 60 3.29 20.98 8.71
CA VAL A 60 2.39 20.40 7.68
C VAL A 60 2.79 18.98 7.29
N TRP A 61 4.10 18.70 7.20
CA TRP A 61 4.58 17.35 6.90
C TRP A 61 4.18 16.37 8.01
N LEU A 62 4.23 16.79 9.28
CA LEU A 62 3.89 15.93 10.41
C LEU A 62 2.38 15.68 10.44
N TYR A 63 1.57 16.71 10.20
CA TYR A 63 0.13 16.58 10.01
C TYR A 63 -0.18 15.55 8.90
N SER A 64 0.41 15.72 7.72
CA SER A 64 0.18 14.83 6.58
C SER A 64 0.63 13.39 6.85
N ALA A 65 1.80 13.21 7.50
CA ALA A 65 2.33 11.90 7.85
C ALA A 65 1.43 11.16 8.84
N VAL A 66 0.99 11.83 9.92
CA VAL A 66 0.16 11.21 10.95
C VAL A 66 -1.25 10.95 10.43
N TYR A 67 -1.85 11.93 9.75
CA TYR A 67 -3.20 11.80 9.20
C TYR A 67 -3.26 10.65 8.20
N ASN A 68 -2.40 10.68 7.17
CA ASN A 68 -2.40 9.60 6.17
C ASN A 68 -1.87 8.29 6.74
N GLY A 69 -0.87 8.33 7.61
CA GLY A 69 -0.22 7.14 8.15
C GLY A 69 -1.12 6.34 9.07
N SER A 70 -2.01 7.00 9.81
CA SER A 70 -2.92 6.34 10.75
C SER A 70 -3.91 5.42 10.04
N TYR A 71 -4.74 5.94 9.14
CA TYR A 71 -5.74 5.12 8.45
C TYR A 71 -5.09 4.15 7.45
N MET A 72 -4.04 4.59 6.74
CA MET A 72 -3.36 3.74 5.77
C MET A 72 -2.60 2.63 6.50
N GLY A 73 -1.96 2.90 7.64
CA GLY A 73 -1.27 1.88 8.42
C GLY A 73 -2.20 0.75 8.85
N MET A 74 -3.41 1.09 9.31
CA MET A 74 -4.45 0.10 9.63
C MET A 74 -4.90 -0.69 8.39
N GLU A 75 -5.08 -0.03 7.25
CA GLU A 75 -5.40 -0.69 5.98
C GLU A 75 -4.29 -1.66 5.54
N ALA A 76 -3.02 -1.25 5.64
CA ALA A 76 -1.85 -2.07 5.32
C ALA A 76 -1.76 -3.31 6.21
N LEU A 77 -2.04 -3.17 7.50
CA LEU A 77 -2.02 -4.27 8.44
C LEU A 77 -3.09 -5.32 8.08
N ILE A 78 -4.33 -4.89 7.86
CA ILE A 78 -5.43 -5.79 7.51
C ILE A 78 -5.15 -6.47 6.16
N SER A 79 -4.72 -5.69 5.16
CA SER A 79 -4.40 -6.20 3.83
C SER A 79 -3.22 -7.16 3.87
N GLY A 80 -2.18 -6.87 4.65
CA GLY A 80 -1.02 -7.73 4.83
C GLY A 80 -1.39 -9.08 5.44
N ILE A 81 -2.23 -9.09 6.48
CA ILE A 81 -2.77 -10.33 7.08
C ILE A 81 -3.53 -11.13 6.02
N PHE A 82 -4.41 -10.48 5.25
CA PHE A 82 -5.17 -11.14 4.21
C PHE A 82 -4.28 -11.74 3.11
N LEU A 83 -3.32 -10.96 2.60
CA LEU A 83 -2.38 -11.40 1.58
C LEU A 83 -1.51 -12.57 2.05
N TRP A 84 -1.17 -12.62 3.34
CA TRP A 84 -0.39 -13.70 3.92
C TRP A 84 -1.17 -15.03 4.00
N PHE A 85 -2.42 -14.99 4.50
CA PHE A 85 -3.20 -16.20 4.78
C PHE A 85 -4.13 -16.63 3.64
N ALA A 86 -4.85 -15.69 3.03
CA ALA A 86 -5.85 -15.96 2.01
C ALA A 86 -5.28 -15.85 0.58
N GLY A 87 -4.30 -14.97 0.39
CA GLY A 87 -3.71 -14.67 -0.92
C GLY A 87 -3.29 -15.90 -1.73
N PRO A 88 -2.44 -16.81 -1.19
CA PRO A 88 -1.96 -17.98 -1.93
C PRO A 88 -3.08 -18.95 -2.32
N ARG A 89 -4.06 -19.17 -1.43
CA ARG A 89 -5.20 -20.08 -1.67
C ARG A 89 -6.08 -19.56 -2.81
N LEU A 90 -6.33 -18.25 -2.82
CA LEU A 90 -7.08 -17.61 -3.89
C LEU A 90 -6.33 -17.72 -5.21
N LEU A 91 -5.01 -17.46 -5.20
CA LEU A 91 -4.18 -17.55 -6.39
C LEU A 91 -4.17 -18.96 -7.00
N GLN A 92 -4.14 -20.01 -6.18
CA GLN A 92 -4.25 -21.39 -6.64
C GLN A 92 -5.60 -21.64 -7.33
N LYS A 93 -6.70 -21.25 -6.68
CA LYS A 93 -8.04 -21.38 -7.25
C LYS A 93 -8.19 -20.67 -8.60
N PHE A 94 -7.56 -19.51 -8.78
CA PHE A 94 -7.55 -18.80 -10.07
C PHE A 94 -6.71 -19.48 -11.15
N LYS A 95 -5.70 -20.28 -10.79
CA LYS A 95 -4.91 -21.06 -11.75
C LYS A 95 -5.62 -22.34 -12.22
N GLU A 96 -6.61 -22.79 -11.45
CA GLU A 96 -7.39 -24.02 -11.70
C GLU A 96 -8.66 -23.79 -12.54
N MET A 97 -9.09 -22.52 -12.69
CA MET A 97 -10.21 -22.11 -13.56
C MET A 97 -9.72 -21.81 -14.97
#